data_AF-A0A1W0WK56-F1
#
_entry.id   AF-A0A1W0WK56-F1
#
_cell.length_a   1.000
_cell.length_b   1.000
_cell.length_c   1.000
_cell.angle_alpha   90.00
_cell.angle_beta   90.00
_cell.angle_gamma   90.00
#
_symmetry.space_group_name_H-M   'P 1'
#
loop_
_entity.id
_entity.type
_entity.pdbx_description
1 polymer ?
#
loop_
_entity_poly.entity_id
_entity_poly.type
_entity_poly.pdbx_seq_one_letter_code
_entity_poly.pdbx_strand_id
1 'polypeptide(L)'
;MSAVAEPAKETNGGGKRKCKESTITKAKRAKVVTNSSSWEERLCALEKDVQERLNAPYLDTVNRDKALRFEPGHPVVSCHNGLYYTATVKLYVRMMKPDSLYPDKTQKIPAELLVPTMMLHFDGWSSKHDTEVAENEVFDAVFRTRPVDTFALLVAHEWNLLRRNQLARGAKGLGRSAFLMNDRMYAVMEAAWKEDCGGGQTLSFGQFCGRLPGPYRRGSH
;
A
#
# COMPACT_ATOMS: atom_id res chain seq x y z
N MET A 1 -3.99 49.76 -59.41
CA MET A 1 -3.83 48.47 -60.13
C MET A 1 -3.58 47.44 -59.04
N SER A 2 -4.60 46.81 -58.43
CA SER A 2 -5.48 45.72 -58.93
C SER A 2 -4.64 44.49 -59.32
N ALA A 3 -4.87 43.24 -58.89
CA ALA A 3 -5.99 42.51 -58.28
C ALA A 3 -5.40 41.28 -57.52
N VAL A 4 -5.92 40.80 -56.37
CA VAL A 4 -7.04 39.85 -56.13
C VAL A 4 -7.12 38.65 -57.09
N ALA A 5 -6.95 37.41 -56.56
CA ALA A 5 -7.87 36.25 -56.73
C ALA A 5 -7.28 34.91 -56.18
N GLU A 6 -8.00 34.28 -55.23
CA GLU A 6 -8.13 32.81 -55.04
C GLU A 6 -9.16 32.23 -56.07
N PRO A 7 -9.61 30.93 -56.12
CA PRO A 7 -9.16 29.65 -55.51
C PRO A 7 -9.20 28.38 -56.46
N ALA A 8 -8.85 27.21 -55.86
CA ALA A 8 -9.36 25.82 -56.06
C ALA A 8 -9.02 24.96 -57.31
N LYS A 9 -8.43 23.77 -57.10
CA LYS A 9 -9.15 22.46 -57.07
C LYS A 9 -8.25 21.24 -56.82
N GLU A 10 -8.89 20.23 -56.25
CA GLU A 10 -8.44 18.89 -55.81
C GLU A 10 -7.76 18.03 -56.88
N THR A 11 -6.87 17.12 -56.45
CA THR A 11 -7.00 15.70 -56.84
C THR A 11 -6.54 14.77 -55.72
N ASN A 12 -7.35 13.72 -55.55
CA ASN A 12 -7.27 12.61 -54.61
C ASN A 12 -6.03 11.72 -54.76
N GLY A 13 -5.50 11.23 -53.64
CA GLY A 13 -4.48 10.18 -53.60
C GLY A 13 -4.44 9.52 -52.22
N GLY A 14 -5.47 8.74 -51.90
CA GLY A 14 -5.65 8.09 -50.61
C GLY A 14 -4.61 7.01 -50.30
N GLY A 15 -3.86 7.22 -49.22
CA GLY A 15 -3.10 6.18 -48.52
C GLY A 15 -3.62 6.03 -47.10
N LYS A 16 -4.58 5.12 -46.90
CA LYS A 16 -5.13 4.76 -45.57
C LYS A 16 -4.04 4.09 -44.72
N ARG A 17 -3.27 4.88 -43.94
CA ARG A 17 -2.60 4.35 -42.75
C ARG A 17 -3.67 4.13 -41.69
N LYS A 18 -4.09 2.87 -41.53
CA LYS A 18 -4.83 2.40 -40.36
C LYS A 18 -3.95 2.62 -39.13
N CYS A 19 -4.06 3.78 -38.49
CA CYS A 19 -3.82 3.88 -37.07
C CYS A 19 -4.87 2.99 -36.41
N LYS A 20 -4.45 1.81 -35.96
CA LYS A 20 -5.22 1.02 -35.01
C LYS A 20 -5.30 1.87 -33.75
N GLU A 21 -6.42 2.55 -33.56
CA GLU A 21 -6.88 2.96 -32.23
C GLU A 21 -6.99 1.67 -31.42
N SER A 22 -5.92 1.37 -30.70
CA SER A 22 -5.90 0.36 -29.67
C SER A 22 -6.87 0.84 -28.60
N THR A 23 -8.00 0.16 -28.55
CA THR A 23 -9.01 0.17 -27.51
C THR A 23 -8.32 0.32 -26.15
N ILE A 24 -8.35 1.53 -25.58
CA ILE A 24 -7.94 1.78 -24.21
C ILE A 24 -8.91 1.00 -23.34
N THR A 25 -8.44 -0.15 -22.86
CA THR A 25 -9.16 -1.05 -21.99
C THR A 25 -9.63 -0.24 -20.78
N LYS A 26 -10.94 -0.20 -20.58
CA LYS A 26 -11.63 0.39 -19.44
C LYS A 26 -10.83 0.12 -18.16
N ALA A 27 -10.21 1.17 -17.60
CA ALA A 27 -9.73 1.15 -16.25
C ALA A 27 -10.89 0.69 -15.35
N LYS A 28 -10.74 -0.48 -14.71
CA LYS A 28 -11.65 -0.91 -13.66
C LYS A 28 -11.54 0.13 -12.56
N ARG A 29 -12.46 1.11 -12.55
CA ARG A 29 -12.66 2.04 -11.44
C ARG A 29 -12.64 1.23 -10.14
N ALA A 30 -11.72 1.58 -9.23
CA ALA A 30 -11.70 1.03 -7.89
C ALA A 30 -13.13 1.09 -7.34
N LYS A 31 -13.67 -0.06 -6.95
CA LYS A 31 -15.03 -0.18 -6.42
C LYS A 31 -15.06 0.66 -5.15
N VAL A 32 -15.79 1.78 -5.17
CA VAL A 32 -15.96 2.66 -4.01
C VAL A 32 -16.43 1.79 -2.85
N VAL A 33 -15.61 1.67 -1.80
CA VAL A 33 -15.95 0.93 -0.59
C VAL A 33 -17.10 1.66 0.07
N THR A 34 -18.29 1.07 0.03
CA THR A 34 -19.50 1.69 0.58
C THR A 34 -19.60 1.44 2.08
N ASN A 35 -20.48 2.18 2.76
CA ASN A 35 -20.71 2.00 4.20
C ASN A 35 -21.14 0.57 4.62
N SER A 36 -21.56 -0.26 3.66
CA SER A 36 -21.98 -1.65 3.82
C SER A 36 -20.88 -2.70 3.63
N SER A 37 -19.66 -2.32 3.21
CA SER A 37 -18.56 -3.29 3.02
C SER A 37 -18.14 -3.94 4.32
N SER A 38 -17.79 -5.23 4.25
CA SER A 38 -17.28 -5.99 5.39
C SER A 38 -15.95 -5.44 5.89
N TRP A 39 -15.58 -5.77 7.13
CA TRP A 39 -14.30 -5.37 7.71
C TRP A 39 -13.11 -5.83 6.86
N GLU A 40 -13.15 -7.07 6.35
CA GLU A 40 -12.09 -7.61 5.48
C GLU A 40 -11.99 -6.87 4.14
N GLU A 41 -13.11 -6.59 3.47
CA GLU A 41 -13.11 -5.84 2.20
C GLU A 41 -12.55 -4.43 2.36
N ARG A 42 -12.89 -3.77 3.48
CA ARG A 42 -12.35 -2.45 3.82
C ARG A 42 -10.85 -2.53 4.04
N LEU A 43 -10.40 -3.44 4.88
CA LEU A 43 -8.98 -3.60 5.14
C LEU A 43 -8.18 -3.91 3.87
N CYS A 44 -8.68 -4.78 2.99
CA CYS A 44 -8.05 -5.04 1.69
C CYS A 44 -7.89 -3.78 0.82
N ALA A 45 -8.84 -2.84 0.91
CA ALA A 45 -8.73 -1.56 0.20
C ALA A 45 -7.74 -0.61 0.87
N LEU A 46 -7.69 -0.60 2.21
CA LEU A 46 -6.72 0.21 2.96
C LEU A 46 -5.29 -0.30 2.79
N GLU A 47 -5.07 -1.61 2.73
CA GLU A 47 -3.75 -2.19 2.43
C GLU A 47 -3.25 -1.76 1.05
N LYS A 48 -4.15 -1.69 0.05
CA LYS A 48 -3.79 -1.17 -1.27
C LYS A 48 -3.41 0.30 -1.22
N ASP A 49 -4.16 1.13 -0.49
CA ASP A 49 -3.84 2.56 -0.30
C ASP A 49 -2.49 2.73 0.43
N VAL A 50 -2.23 1.93 1.47
CA VAL A 50 -0.91 1.88 2.14
C VAL A 50 0.18 1.57 1.13
N GLN A 51 0.00 0.53 0.32
CA GLN A 51 1.01 0.10 -0.64
C GLN A 51 1.24 1.17 -1.73
N GLU A 52 0.18 1.79 -2.25
CA GLU A 52 0.27 2.89 -3.23
C GLU A 52 1.10 4.06 -2.68
N ARG A 53 0.88 4.44 -1.41
CA ARG A 53 1.64 5.50 -0.74
C ARG A 53 3.10 5.11 -0.46
N LEU A 54 3.36 3.86 -0.08
CA LEU A 54 4.72 3.36 0.13
C LEU A 54 5.50 3.25 -1.19
N ASN A 55 4.81 3.04 -2.31
CA ASN A 55 5.38 2.95 -3.64
C ASN A 55 5.68 4.32 -4.26
N ALA A 56 4.92 5.35 -3.90
CA ALA A 56 5.04 6.68 -4.50
C ALA A 56 6.49 7.21 -4.61
N PRO A 57 7.37 7.09 -3.59
CA PRO A 57 8.75 7.54 -3.70
C PRO A 57 9.59 6.76 -4.72
N TYR A 58 9.24 5.50 -5.01
CA TYR A 58 9.96 4.65 -5.96
C TYR A 58 9.48 4.80 -7.40
N LEU A 59 8.31 5.44 -7.60
CA LEU A 59 7.73 5.76 -8.90
C LEU A 59 8.08 7.19 -9.35
N ASP A 60 8.61 8.03 -8.46
CA ASP A 60 9.06 9.38 -8.80
C ASP A 60 10.36 9.32 -9.62
N THR A 61 10.24 9.61 -10.92
CA THR A 61 11.37 9.61 -11.87
C THR A 61 12.25 10.85 -11.77
N VAL A 62 11.81 11.88 -11.02
CA VAL A 62 12.50 13.16 -10.85
C VAL A 62 13.47 13.09 -9.67
N ASN A 63 13.06 12.50 -8.54
CA ASN A 63 13.93 12.24 -7.39
C ASN A 63 14.58 10.85 -7.50
N ARG A 64 15.68 10.78 -8.26
CA ARG A 64 16.38 9.52 -8.58
C ARG A 64 17.15 8.91 -7.42
N ASP A 65 17.47 9.69 -6.40
CA ASP A 65 18.17 9.20 -5.22
C ASP A 65 17.19 8.47 -4.31
N LYS A 66 16.98 7.18 -4.61
CA LYS A 66 16.31 6.23 -3.74
C LYS A 66 17.17 6.04 -2.50
N ALA A 67 17.09 6.97 -1.57
CA ALA A 67 17.69 6.81 -0.26
C ALA A 67 17.09 5.55 0.38
N LEU A 68 17.96 4.59 0.68
CA LEU A 68 17.60 3.46 1.52
C LEU A 68 17.02 4.03 2.82
N ARG A 69 15.77 3.69 3.12
CA ARG A 69 15.02 4.26 4.24
C ARG A 69 15.44 3.65 5.57
N PHE A 70 15.98 2.44 5.53
CA PHE A 70 16.31 1.67 6.72
C PHE A 70 17.79 1.36 6.76
N GLU A 71 18.26 1.07 7.96
CA GLU A 71 19.63 0.60 8.21
C GLU A 71 19.57 -0.83 8.79
N PRO A 72 20.64 -1.63 8.63
CA PRO A 72 20.79 -2.87 9.40
C PRO A 72 20.58 -2.64 10.90
N GLY A 73 19.74 -3.47 11.52
CA GLY A 73 19.31 -3.34 12.92
C GLY A 73 18.04 -2.52 13.12
N HIS A 74 17.51 -1.86 12.07
CA HIS A 74 16.31 -1.04 12.20
C HIS A 74 15.06 -1.91 12.45
N PRO A 75 14.21 -1.58 13.44
CA PRO A 75 13.00 -2.32 13.73
C PRO A 75 11.89 -1.94 12.75
N VAL A 76 11.21 -2.94 12.23
CA VAL A 76 10.20 -2.79 11.18
C VAL A 76 9.01 -3.72 11.40
N VAL A 77 7.90 -3.46 10.69
CA VAL A 77 6.76 -4.38 10.59
C VAL A 77 6.60 -4.82 9.13
N SER A 78 6.41 -6.11 8.91
CA SER A 78 6.24 -6.69 7.57
C SER A 78 5.18 -7.78 7.57
N CYS A 79 4.49 -7.94 6.44
CA CYS A 79 3.58 -9.06 6.22
C CYS A 79 4.37 -10.34 5.91
N HIS A 80 3.98 -11.45 6.53
CA HIS A 80 4.47 -12.80 6.23
C HIS A 80 3.31 -13.79 6.35
N ASN A 81 3.05 -14.58 5.30
CA ASN A 81 1.94 -15.55 5.29
C ASN A 81 0.57 -14.96 5.70
N GLY A 82 0.29 -13.72 5.30
CA GLY A 82 -1.01 -13.07 5.54
C GLY A 82 -1.22 -12.50 6.95
N LEU A 83 -0.16 -12.41 7.76
CA LEU A 83 -0.14 -11.76 9.06
C LEU A 83 1.04 -10.78 9.15
N TYR A 84 0.88 -9.72 9.92
CA TYR A 84 1.94 -8.74 10.15
C TYR A 84 2.75 -9.10 11.39
N TYR A 85 4.07 -9.00 11.30
CA TYR A 85 4.99 -9.33 12.38
C TYR A 85 6.00 -8.23 12.61
N THR A 86 6.48 -8.11 13.84
CA THR A 86 7.67 -7.30 14.12
C THR A 86 8.90 -8.04 13.60
N ALA A 87 9.80 -7.29 12.99
CA ALA A 87 11.02 -7.78 12.40
C ALA A 87 12.14 -6.75 12.54
N THR A 88 13.36 -7.20 12.26
CA THR A 88 14.55 -6.38 12.25
C THR A 88 15.23 -6.52 10.89
N VAL A 89 15.64 -5.38 10.30
CA VAL A 89 16.42 -5.37 9.06
C VAL A 89 17.79 -5.99 9.32
N LYS A 90 18.18 -7.03 8.59
CA LYS A 90 19.53 -7.61 8.72
C LYS A 90 20.53 -6.94 7.80
N LEU A 91 20.16 -6.80 6.53
CA LEU A 91 21.00 -6.25 5.48
C LEU A 91 20.17 -5.95 4.24
N TYR A 92 20.71 -5.10 3.36
CA TYR A 92 20.24 -4.99 1.98
C TYR A 92 20.87 -6.08 1.13
N VAL A 93 20.05 -6.76 0.34
CA VAL A 93 20.54 -7.69 -0.68
C VAL A 93 20.80 -6.91 -1.97
N ARG A 94 21.73 -7.39 -2.81
CA ARG A 94 22.05 -6.74 -4.09
C ARG A 94 20.89 -6.77 -5.09
N MET A 95 19.92 -7.66 -4.88
CA MET A 95 18.78 -7.83 -5.76
C MET A 95 17.75 -6.72 -5.49
N MET A 96 17.24 -6.12 -6.56
CA MET A 96 16.06 -5.25 -6.50
C MET A 96 14.88 -6.00 -7.11
N LYS A 97 13.71 -5.89 -6.49
CA LYS A 97 12.50 -6.58 -6.94
C LYS A 97 11.53 -5.59 -7.57
N PRO A 98 10.71 -6.02 -8.55
CA PRO A 98 9.61 -5.22 -9.03
C PRO A 98 8.62 -4.93 -7.90
N ASP A 99 7.98 -3.77 -7.97
CA ASP A 99 6.89 -3.39 -7.07
C ASP A 99 5.74 -4.42 -7.14
N SER A 100 5.29 -4.89 -5.97
CA SER A 100 4.22 -5.87 -5.81
C SER A 100 2.83 -5.39 -6.26
N LEU A 101 2.59 -4.07 -6.40
CA LEU A 101 1.36 -3.55 -7.02
C LEU A 101 1.34 -3.66 -8.55
N TYR A 102 2.49 -3.89 -9.18
CA TYR A 102 2.60 -4.11 -10.62
C TYR A 102 3.03 -5.56 -10.90
N PRO A 103 2.18 -6.56 -10.60
CA PRO A 103 2.51 -7.97 -10.75
C PRO A 103 2.45 -8.43 -12.21
N ASP A 104 2.46 -7.53 -13.19
CA ASP A 104 2.35 -7.94 -14.59
C ASP A 104 3.68 -8.59 -15.03
N LYS A 105 3.80 -9.89 -14.73
CA LYS A 105 4.97 -10.74 -14.99
C LYS A 105 5.37 -10.79 -16.46
N THR A 106 4.54 -10.25 -17.34
CA THR A 106 4.74 -10.16 -18.78
C THR A 106 5.50 -8.90 -19.19
N GLN A 107 5.50 -7.86 -18.35
CA GLN A 107 6.12 -6.58 -18.64
C GLN A 107 7.48 -6.48 -17.95
N LYS A 108 8.54 -6.28 -18.72
CA LYS A 108 9.87 -6.00 -18.17
C LYS A 108 9.82 -4.65 -17.46
N ILE A 109 9.83 -4.67 -16.13
CA ILE A 109 9.81 -3.45 -15.32
C ILE A 109 11.16 -2.73 -15.48
N PRO A 110 11.18 -1.43 -15.84
CA PRO A 110 12.40 -0.64 -15.94
C PRO A 110 13.22 -0.68 -14.64
N ALA A 111 14.55 -0.66 -14.74
CA ALA A 111 15.44 -0.79 -13.59
C ALA A 111 15.22 0.34 -12.56
N GLU A 112 14.87 1.53 -13.05
CA GLU A 112 14.52 2.71 -12.29
C GLU A 112 13.23 2.58 -11.48
N LEU A 113 12.39 1.56 -11.73
CA LEU A 113 11.18 1.25 -10.97
C LEU A 113 11.35 0.05 -10.04
N LEU A 114 12.56 -0.53 -9.98
CA LEU A 114 12.85 -1.61 -9.04
C LEU A 114 13.03 -1.07 -7.62
N VAL A 115 12.59 -1.83 -6.63
CA VAL A 115 12.63 -1.46 -5.22
C VAL A 115 13.78 -2.22 -4.54
N PRO A 116 14.61 -1.54 -3.71
CA PRO A 116 15.61 -2.21 -2.89
C PRO A 116 15.00 -3.34 -2.07
N THR A 117 15.70 -4.48 -1.98
CA THR A 117 15.25 -5.62 -1.19
C THR A 117 16.13 -5.77 0.04
N MET A 118 15.50 -6.11 1.17
CA MET A 118 16.16 -6.33 2.44
C MET A 118 15.94 -7.77 2.89
N MET A 119 16.91 -8.30 3.62
CA MET A 119 16.70 -9.50 4.42
C MET A 119 16.14 -9.10 5.78
N LEU A 120 14.96 -9.60 6.13
CA LEU A 120 14.34 -9.36 7.43
C LEU A 120 14.48 -10.58 8.32
N HIS A 121 14.74 -10.33 9.60
CA HIS A 121 14.63 -11.31 10.67
C HIS A 121 13.34 -11.07 11.46
N PHE A 122 12.43 -12.04 11.52
CA PHE A 122 11.21 -11.91 12.33
C PHE A 122 11.50 -12.20 13.80
N ASP A 123 11.12 -11.28 14.68
CA ASP A 123 11.57 -11.32 16.08
C ASP A 123 11.07 -12.57 16.80
N GLY A 124 11.96 -13.29 17.49
CA GLY A 124 11.58 -14.52 18.22
C GLY A 124 11.36 -15.76 17.34
N TRP A 125 11.65 -15.65 16.03
CA TRP A 125 11.74 -16.78 15.10
C TRP A 125 13.21 -17.19 14.90
N SER A 126 13.44 -18.39 14.36
CA SER A 126 14.80 -18.80 13.99
C SER A 126 15.21 -18.16 12.65
N SER A 127 16.51 -18.06 12.39
CA SER A 127 17.05 -17.53 11.12
C SER A 127 16.61 -18.29 9.87
N LYS A 128 16.05 -19.49 10.02
CA LYS A 128 15.44 -20.24 8.90
C LYS A 128 14.20 -19.57 8.31
N HIS A 129 13.63 -18.60 9.04
CA HIS A 129 12.48 -17.80 8.59
C HIS A 129 12.88 -16.43 8.07
N ASP A 130 14.17 -16.11 8.05
CA ASP A 130 14.64 -14.87 7.46
C ASP A 130 14.20 -14.82 5.99
N THR A 131 13.59 -13.70 5.60
CA THR A 131 12.93 -13.58 4.30
C THR A 131 13.37 -12.31 3.62
N GLU A 132 13.56 -12.39 2.30
CA GLU A 132 13.79 -11.23 1.46
C GLU A 132 12.47 -10.51 1.16
N VAL A 133 12.41 -9.23 1.53
CA VAL A 133 11.22 -8.38 1.39
C VAL A 133 11.62 -7.09 0.69
N ALA A 134 10.79 -6.61 -0.23
CA ALA A 134 11.00 -5.33 -0.89
C ALA A 134 10.74 -4.18 0.10
N GLU A 135 11.53 -3.12 0.04
CA GLU A 135 11.50 -2.05 1.04
C GLU A 135 10.17 -1.29 1.13
N ASN A 136 9.41 -1.28 0.05
CA ASN A 136 8.06 -0.73 -0.02
C ASN A 136 6.99 -1.61 0.65
N GLU A 137 7.30 -2.85 1.04
CA GLU A 137 6.39 -3.76 1.76
C GLU A 137 6.63 -3.74 3.28
N VAL A 138 7.51 -2.85 3.73
CA VAL A 138 8.01 -2.78 5.10
C VAL A 138 7.63 -1.43 5.71
N PHE A 139 7.13 -1.47 6.94
CA PHE A 139 6.71 -0.30 7.70
C PHE A 139 7.75 0.01 8.75
N ASP A 140 8.03 1.29 8.95
CA ASP A 140 8.85 1.71 10.08
C ASP A 140 8.13 1.38 11.39
N ALA A 141 8.73 0.58 12.27
CA ALA A 141 8.15 0.30 13.58
C ALA A 141 8.43 1.43 14.58
N VAL A 142 9.33 2.37 14.25
CA VAL A 142 9.65 3.53 15.08
C VAL A 142 8.57 4.59 14.90
N PHE A 143 7.91 4.91 16.02
CA PHE A 143 6.90 5.95 16.10
C PHE A 143 7.51 7.30 16.51
N ARG A 144 7.12 8.47 15.96
CA ARG A 144 6.38 8.80 14.73
C ARG A 144 7.40 9.28 13.70
N THR A 145 7.58 8.56 12.58
CA THR A 145 8.48 9.04 11.50
C THR A 145 7.72 9.65 10.33
N ARG A 146 6.75 8.94 9.74
CA ARG A 146 5.96 9.43 8.59
C ARG A 146 4.47 9.09 8.67
N PRO A 147 3.57 9.93 8.11
CA PRO A 147 2.13 9.66 8.10
C PRO A 147 1.73 8.31 7.48
N VAL A 148 2.45 7.88 6.43
CA VAL A 148 2.19 6.58 5.79
C VAL A 148 2.50 5.41 6.71
N ASP A 149 3.54 5.50 7.55
CA ASP A 149 3.89 4.42 8.50
C ASP A 149 2.86 4.36 9.63
N THR A 150 2.42 5.51 10.17
CA THR A 150 1.31 5.58 11.13
C THR A 150 0.08 4.85 10.61
N PHE A 151 -0.32 5.16 9.37
CA PHE A 151 -1.49 4.56 8.74
C PHE A 151 -1.29 3.05 8.50
N ALA A 152 -0.12 2.64 8.00
CA ALA A 152 0.23 1.25 7.76
C ALA A 152 0.21 0.41 9.04
N LEU A 153 0.76 0.91 10.14
CA LEU A 153 0.75 0.21 11.43
C LEU A 153 -0.67 0.05 11.99
N LEU A 154 -1.52 1.07 11.86
CA LEU A 154 -2.94 0.96 12.23
C LEU A 154 -3.67 -0.10 11.39
N VAL A 155 -3.45 -0.15 10.07
CA VAL A 155 -3.99 -1.18 9.19
C VAL A 155 -3.48 -2.58 9.57
N ALA A 156 -2.17 -2.73 9.81
CA ALA A 156 -1.55 -3.99 10.20
C ALA A 156 -2.13 -4.55 11.51
N HIS A 157 -2.35 -3.67 12.50
CA HIS A 157 -2.98 -4.04 13.75
C HIS A 157 -4.42 -4.54 13.54
N GLU A 158 -5.24 -3.79 12.80
CA GLU A 158 -6.62 -4.18 12.51
C GLU A 158 -6.69 -5.48 11.69
N TRP A 159 -5.77 -5.69 10.75
CA TRP A 159 -5.65 -6.93 9.99
C TRP A 159 -5.39 -8.14 10.90
N ASN A 160 -4.41 -8.02 11.79
CA ASN A 160 -4.10 -9.08 12.74
C ASN A 160 -5.25 -9.32 13.73
N LEU A 161 -5.97 -8.29 14.15
CA LEU A 161 -7.19 -8.45 14.96
C LEU A 161 -8.27 -9.24 14.20
N LEU A 162 -8.51 -8.94 12.92
CA LEU A 162 -9.46 -9.67 12.08
C LEU A 162 -9.07 -11.15 12.00
N ARG A 163 -7.81 -11.43 11.64
CA ARG A 163 -7.31 -12.80 11.53
C ARG A 163 -7.37 -13.55 12.86
N ARG A 164 -7.09 -12.88 13.98
CA ARG A 164 -7.25 -13.46 15.33
C ARG A 164 -8.68 -13.95 15.59
N ASN A 165 -9.67 -13.15 15.18
CA ASN A 165 -11.08 -13.50 15.35
C ASN A 165 -11.48 -14.67 14.45
N GLN A 166 -10.93 -14.75 13.24
CA GLN A 166 -11.21 -15.85 12.29
C GLN A 166 -10.56 -17.17 12.69
N LEU A 167 -9.40 -17.15 13.38
CA LEU A 167 -8.66 -18.35 13.74
C LEU A 167 -9.26 -19.17 14.89
N ALA A 168 -10.36 -18.72 15.52
CA ALA A 168 -11.13 -19.42 16.57
C ALA A 168 -10.32 -19.98 17.78
N ARG A 169 -9.03 -19.63 17.92
CA ARG A 169 -8.09 -20.20 18.91
C ARG A 169 -7.31 -19.13 19.69
N GLY A 170 -8.00 -18.09 20.18
CA GLY A 170 -7.43 -17.09 21.11
C GLY A 170 -6.10 -16.43 20.66
N ALA A 171 -5.39 -15.78 21.59
CA ALA A 171 -4.13 -15.07 21.30
C ALA A 171 -2.98 -15.99 20.84
N LYS A 172 -3.06 -17.31 21.09
CA LYS A 172 -2.06 -18.30 20.65
C LYS A 172 -2.08 -18.55 19.14
N GLY A 173 -3.14 -18.15 18.44
CA GLY A 173 -3.33 -18.43 17.02
C GLY A 173 -2.50 -17.58 16.06
N LEU A 174 -2.08 -16.38 16.46
CA LEU A 174 -1.35 -15.47 15.56
C LEU A 174 0.15 -15.79 15.42
N GLY A 175 0.70 -16.63 16.29
CA GLY A 175 2.14 -16.92 16.31
C GLY A 175 2.97 -15.91 17.11
N ARG A 176 4.28 -16.17 17.19
CA ARG A 176 5.24 -15.29 17.87
C ARG A 176 5.39 -13.99 17.09
N SER A 177 5.66 -12.89 17.79
CA SER A 177 5.90 -11.53 17.24
C SER A 177 4.82 -10.97 16.33
N ALA A 178 3.62 -11.55 16.31
CA ALA A 178 2.49 -10.98 15.60
C ALA A 178 2.26 -9.55 16.09
N PHE A 179 2.26 -8.61 15.15
CA PHE A 179 2.19 -7.19 15.46
C PHE A 179 0.79 -6.85 16.00
N LEU A 180 0.73 -6.47 17.27
CA LEU A 180 -0.45 -5.90 17.90
C LEU A 180 -0.01 -4.78 18.83
N MET A 181 -0.51 -3.58 18.58
CA MET A 181 -0.41 -2.47 19.51
C MET A 181 -1.21 -2.76 20.78
N ASN A 182 -0.67 -2.34 21.93
CA ASN A 182 -1.46 -2.20 23.15
C ASN A 182 -2.37 -0.96 23.06
N ASP A 183 -3.33 -0.85 23.99
CA ASP A 183 -4.34 0.22 23.98
C ASP A 183 -3.71 1.63 23.98
N ARG A 184 -2.63 1.82 24.72
CA ARG A 184 -1.92 3.12 24.79
C ARG A 184 -1.28 3.46 23.45
N MET A 185 -0.56 2.52 22.83
CA MET A 185 0.08 2.72 21.53
C MET A 185 -0.96 2.98 20.45
N TYR A 186 -2.06 2.22 20.46
CA TYR A 186 -3.15 2.36 19.50
C TYR A 186 -3.80 3.75 19.61
N ALA A 187 -4.16 4.20 20.81
CA ALA A 187 -4.75 5.53 21.02
C ALA A 187 -3.84 6.66 20.53
N VAL A 188 -2.53 6.52 20.79
CA VAL A 188 -1.51 7.48 20.39
C VAL A 188 -1.30 7.49 18.86
N MET A 189 -1.37 6.34 18.20
CA MET A 189 -1.34 6.23 16.73
C MET A 189 -2.61 6.76 16.07
N GLU A 190 -3.78 6.47 16.65
CA GLU A 190 -5.06 6.98 16.14
C GLU A 190 -5.11 8.51 16.20
N ALA A 191 -4.63 9.11 17.29
CA ALA A 191 -4.51 10.56 17.38
C ALA A 191 -3.58 11.14 16.28
N ALA A 192 -2.45 10.48 16.03
CA ALA A 192 -1.51 10.85 14.97
C ALA A 192 -2.19 10.86 13.61
N TRP A 193 -2.87 9.76 13.29
CA TRP A 193 -3.55 9.60 12.02
C TRP A 193 -4.66 10.64 11.81
N LYS A 194 -5.39 11.00 12.87
CA LYS A 194 -6.40 12.08 12.80
C LYS A 194 -5.76 13.43 12.52
N GLU A 195 -4.60 13.73 13.13
CA GLU A 195 -3.81 14.93 12.85
C GLU A 195 -3.32 14.93 11.40
N ASP A 196 -2.77 13.82 10.91
CA ASP A 196 -2.28 13.64 9.53
C ASP A 196 -3.40 13.82 8.49
N CYS A 197 -4.66 13.55 8.87
CA CYS A 197 -5.85 13.78 8.06
C CYS A 197 -6.39 15.23 8.16
N GLY A 198 -5.65 16.16 8.76
CA GLY A 198 -6.05 17.55 8.93
C GLY A 198 -7.12 17.77 10.00
N GLY A 199 -7.24 16.88 10.99
CA GLY A 199 -8.18 16.99 12.10
C GLY A 199 -9.66 16.76 11.76
N GLY A 200 -9.99 16.59 10.48
CA GLY A 200 -11.37 16.37 10.01
C GLY A 200 -11.91 14.96 10.25
N GLN A 201 -11.05 14.02 10.66
CA GLN A 201 -11.44 12.63 10.88
C GLN A 201 -12.08 12.46 12.27
N THR A 202 -13.41 12.32 12.28
CA THR A 202 -14.19 12.17 13.51
C THR A 202 -14.38 10.72 13.93
N LEU A 203 -14.16 9.76 13.01
CA LEU A 203 -14.27 8.34 13.31
C LEU A 203 -13.03 7.84 14.06
N SER A 204 -13.22 6.90 14.97
CA SER A 204 -12.10 6.06 15.43
C SER A 204 -11.57 5.20 14.28
N PHE A 205 -10.31 4.78 14.36
CA PHE A 205 -9.73 3.99 13.27
C PHE A 205 -10.48 2.65 13.11
N GLY A 206 -10.85 2.01 14.23
CA GLY A 206 -11.70 0.81 14.21
C GLY A 206 -13.07 1.02 13.54
N GLN A 207 -13.68 2.20 13.65
CA GLN A 207 -14.91 2.53 12.91
C GLN A 207 -14.64 2.77 11.42
N PHE A 208 -13.55 3.45 11.10
CA PHE A 208 -13.12 3.70 9.72
C PHE A 208 -12.89 2.40 8.95
N CYS A 209 -12.24 1.42 9.58
CA CYS A 209 -12.03 0.08 9.04
C CYS A 209 -13.28 -0.81 9.07
N GLY A 210 -14.35 -0.41 9.75
CA GLY A 210 -15.59 -1.19 9.84
C GLY A 210 -15.58 -2.32 10.87
N ARG A 211 -14.60 -2.37 11.78
CA ARG A 211 -14.61 -3.26 12.96
C ARG A 211 -15.69 -2.85 13.94
N LEU A 212 -15.81 -1.54 14.17
CA LEU A 212 -16.79 -0.95 15.10
C LEU A 212 -17.97 -0.35 14.33
N PRO A 213 -19.18 -0.35 14.91
CA PRO A 213 -20.31 0.35 14.30
C PRO A 213 -19.99 1.83 14.14
N GLY A 214 -20.19 2.36 12.93
CA GLY A 214 -20.11 3.79 12.67
C GLY A 214 -21.21 4.56 13.41
N PRO A 215 -21.09 5.90 13.51
CA PRO A 215 -22.03 6.75 14.28
C PRO A 215 -23.49 6.67 13.82
N TYR A 216 -23.74 6.13 12.62
CA TYR A 216 -25.08 5.97 12.04
C TYR A 216 -25.65 4.55 12.11
N ARG A 217 -24.95 3.57 12.71
CA ARG A 217 -25.55 2.26 13.02
C ARG A 217 -26.34 2.34 14.33
N ARG A 218 -27.45 3.07 14.33
CA ARG A 218 -28.54 2.85 15.29
C ARG A 218 -29.68 2.17 14.55
N GLY A 219 -30.00 0.95 14.96
CA GLY A 219 -31.32 0.34 14.72
C GLY A 219 -31.46 -0.46 13.44
N SER A 220 -31.30 -1.77 13.56
CA SER A 220 -32.19 -2.73 12.91
C SER A 220 -32.03 -4.06 13.68
N HIS A 221 -32.69 -4.11 14.84
CA HIS A 221 -33.16 -5.36 15.43
C HIS A 221 -34.45 -5.76 14.72
#